data_AF-A0A8T4D5H0-F1
#
_entry.id   AF-A0A8T4D5H0-F1
#
_cell.length_a   1.000
_cell.length_b   1.000
_cell.length_c   1.000
_cell.angle_alpha   90.00
_cell.angle_beta   90.00
_cell.angle_gamma   90.00
#
_symmetry.space_group_name_H-M   'P 1'
#
loop_
_entity.id
_entity.type
_entity.pdbx_description
1 polymer ?
#
loop_
_entity_poly.entity_id
_entity_poly.type
_entity_poly.pdbx_seq_one_letter_code
_entity_poly.pdbx_strand_id
1 'polypeptide(L)'
;MKLKLALIIVSATLIGSLIANIHFYVQQYNFAQDRSLKQQVNDLRSQAENLQSEKANLQNQLNQTKAPKIITRLGVTDVRSSPAAGHPWSGRIRLYVAGEVWNVGTTAALNCSLHITLHQADVVANETCIELGTIAEGSWKVVAVDIYYEGSALTNWTIIPEGSW
;
A
#
# COMPACT_ATOMS: atom_id res chain seq x y z
N MET A 1 22.45 -90.16 -21.91
CA MET A 1 23.30 -89.00 -21.55
C MET A 1 22.89 -87.71 -22.29
N LYS A 2 22.68 -87.74 -23.62
CA LYS A 2 22.28 -86.57 -24.43
C LYS A 2 20.97 -85.87 -23.99
N LEU A 3 19.94 -86.63 -23.61
CA LEU A 3 18.64 -86.07 -23.19
C LEU A 3 18.70 -85.26 -21.89
N LYS A 4 19.49 -85.71 -20.90
CA LYS A 4 19.68 -84.98 -19.63
C LYS A 4 20.41 -83.66 -19.85
N LEU A 5 21.43 -83.66 -20.72
CA LEU A 5 22.19 -82.46 -21.06
C LEU A 5 21.32 -81.42 -21.77
N ALA A 6 20.48 -81.85 -22.72
CA ALA A 6 19.53 -80.97 -23.40
C ALA A 6 18.51 -80.34 -22.44
N LEU A 7 18.00 -81.11 -21.48
CA LEU A 7 17.04 -80.63 -20.48
C LEU A 7 17.65 -79.56 -19.55
N ILE A 8 18.92 -79.72 -19.18
CA ILE A 8 19.67 -78.73 -18.38
C ILE A 8 19.87 -77.43 -19.18
N ILE A 9 20.22 -77.52 -20.46
CA ILE A 9 20.41 -76.35 -21.31
C ILE A 9 19.10 -75.57 -21.48
N VAL A 10 17.99 -76.28 -21.76
CA VAL A 10 16.67 -75.65 -21.95
C VAL A 10 16.13 -75.03 -20.65
N SER A 11 16.35 -75.67 -19.51
CA SER A 11 15.96 -75.09 -18.21
C SER A 11 16.80 -73.86 -17.85
N ALA A 12 18.12 -73.90 -18.09
CA ALA A 12 18.98 -72.76 -17.86
C ALA A 12 18.62 -71.55 -18.74
N THR A 13 18.27 -71.76 -20.02
CA THR A 13 17.84 -70.67 -20.90
C THR A 13 16.47 -70.11 -20.50
N LEU A 14 15.53 -70.95 -20.09
CA LEU A 14 14.23 -70.51 -19.55
C LEU A 14 14.38 -69.67 -18.28
N ILE A 15 15.23 -70.09 -17.35
CA ILE A 15 15.50 -69.36 -16.12
C ILE A 15 16.19 -68.02 -16.43
N GLY A 16 17.19 -68.02 -17.32
CA GLY A 16 17.88 -66.79 -17.74
C GLY A 16 16.93 -65.78 -18.40
N SER A 17 16.03 -66.26 -19.26
CA SER A 17 14.96 -65.46 -19.88
C SER A 17 14.02 -64.84 -18.85
N LEU A 18 13.57 -65.63 -17.86
CA LEU A 18 12.68 -65.16 -16.80
C LEU A 18 13.35 -64.04 -15.96
N ILE A 19 14.61 -64.24 -15.57
CA ILE A 19 15.38 -63.24 -14.81
C ILE A 19 15.54 -61.95 -15.62
N ALA A 20 15.87 -62.05 -16.91
CA ALA A 20 16.00 -60.89 -17.78
C ALA A 20 14.68 -60.11 -17.92
N ASN A 21 13.55 -60.81 -18.04
CA ASN A 21 12.24 -60.19 -18.16
C ASN A 21 11.82 -59.48 -16.85
N ILE A 22 12.06 -60.11 -15.69
CA ILE A 22 11.82 -59.48 -14.37
C ILE A 22 12.68 -58.22 -14.22
N HIS A 23 13.97 -58.30 -14.57
CA HIS A 23 14.87 -57.15 -14.50
C HIS A 23 14.40 -56.01 -15.41
N PHE A 24 13.99 -56.31 -16.64
CA PHE A 24 13.46 -55.30 -17.57
C PHE A 24 12.19 -54.64 -17.03
N TYR A 25 11.27 -55.41 -16.46
CA TYR A 25 10.04 -54.89 -15.86
C TYR A 25 10.33 -53.93 -14.69
N VAL A 26 11.22 -54.34 -13.77
CA VAL A 26 11.63 -53.51 -12.63
C VAL A 26 12.30 -52.22 -13.10
N GLN A 27 13.19 -52.30 -14.09
CA GLN A 27 13.84 -51.11 -14.65
C GLN A 27 12.81 -50.15 -15.28
N GLN A 28 11.88 -50.66 -16.08
CA GLN A 28 10.85 -49.83 -16.71
C GLN A 28 9.95 -49.13 -15.68
N TYR A 29 9.58 -49.83 -14.61
CA TYR A 29 8.81 -49.25 -13.51
C TYR A 29 9.59 -48.13 -12.81
N ASN A 30 10.87 -48.38 -12.46
CA ASN A 30 11.73 -47.39 -11.83
C ASN A 30 11.92 -46.15 -12.71
N PHE A 31 12.11 -46.32 -14.02
CA PHE A 31 12.23 -45.20 -14.96
C PHE A 31 10.94 -44.38 -15.09
N ALA A 32 9.78 -45.03 -15.03
CA ALA A 32 8.49 -44.34 -15.08
C ALA A 32 8.26 -43.52 -13.80
N GLN A 33 8.57 -44.11 -12.64
CA GLN A 33 8.45 -43.44 -11.35
C GLN A 33 9.42 -42.25 -11.25
N ASP A 34 10.69 -42.42 -11.64
CA ASP A 34 11.70 -41.34 -11.62
C ASP A 34 11.31 -40.18 -12.55
N ARG A 35 10.76 -40.48 -13.74
CA ARG A 35 10.21 -39.44 -14.63
C ARG A 35 9.05 -38.70 -14.00
N SER A 36 8.12 -39.41 -13.37
CA SER A 36 6.97 -38.79 -12.71
C SER A 36 7.39 -37.89 -11.56
N LEU A 37 8.29 -38.34 -10.69
CA LEU A 37 8.85 -37.53 -9.61
C LEU A 37 9.59 -36.30 -10.14
N LYS A 38 10.42 -36.45 -11.17
CA LYS A 38 11.11 -35.32 -11.81
C LYS A 38 10.13 -34.28 -12.35
N GLN A 39 9.03 -34.73 -12.96
CA GLN A 39 7.99 -33.82 -13.44
C GLN A 39 7.34 -33.06 -12.27
N GLN A 40 6.95 -33.75 -11.20
CA GLN A 40 6.38 -33.10 -10.02
C GLN A 40 7.33 -32.07 -9.39
N VAL A 41 8.63 -32.39 -9.32
CA VAL A 41 9.65 -31.46 -8.81
C VAL A 41 9.75 -30.22 -9.70
N ASN A 42 9.74 -30.39 -11.02
CA ASN A 42 9.77 -29.26 -11.96
C ASN A 42 8.51 -28.39 -11.86
N ASP A 43 7.34 -29.02 -11.75
CA ASP A 43 6.06 -28.32 -11.61
C ASP A 43 6.01 -27.52 -10.29
N LEU A 44 6.43 -28.13 -9.18
CA LEU A 44 6.50 -27.45 -7.88
C LEU A 44 7.52 -26.31 -7.89
N ARG A 45 8.66 -26.49 -8.56
CA ARG A 45 9.65 -25.43 -8.72
C ARG A 45 9.09 -24.25 -9.50
N SER A 46 8.39 -24.51 -10.60
CA SER A 46 7.74 -23.47 -11.39
C SER A 46 6.66 -22.73 -10.58
N GLN A 47 5.85 -23.47 -9.82
CA GLN A 47 4.87 -22.86 -8.90
C GLN A 47 5.53 -21.95 -7.86
N ALA A 48 6.64 -22.39 -7.27
CA ALA A 48 7.39 -21.58 -6.29
C ALA A 48 7.95 -20.29 -6.92
N GLU A 49 8.52 -20.37 -8.13
CA GLU A 49 9.04 -19.22 -8.87
C GLU A 49 7.92 -18.22 -9.24
N ASN A 50 6.75 -18.73 -9.63
CA ASN A 50 5.57 -17.91 -9.93
C ASN A 50 5.05 -17.19 -8.69
N LEU A 51 4.86 -17.91 -7.58
CA LEU A 51 4.38 -17.33 -6.32
C LEU A 51 5.36 -16.29 -5.76
N GLN A 52 6.67 -16.52 -5.91
CA GLN A 52 7.68 -15.56 -5.50
C GLN A 52 7.59 -14.27 -6.34
N SER A 53 7.34 -14.40 -7.64
CA SER A 53 7.15 -13.26 -8.54
C SER A 53 5.87 -12.49 -8.22
N GLU A 54 4.77 -13.20 -7.95
CA GLU A 54 3.50 -12.59 -7.55
C GLU A 54 3.63 -11.83 -6.22
N LYS A 55 4.30 -12.42 -5.23
CA LYS A 55 4.60 -11.76 -3.96
C LYS A 55 5.39 -10.46 -4.16
N ALA A 56 6.42 -10.48 -5.02
CA ALA A 56 7.19 -9.28 -5.31
C ALA A 56 6.34 -8.19 -5.97
N ASN A 57 5.47 -8.57 -6.91
CA ASN A 57 4.55 -7.64 -7.56
C ASN A 57 3.55 -7.03 -6.56
N LEU A 58 2.94 -7.84 -5.69
CA LEU A 58 2.02 -7.35 -4.68
C LEU A 58 2.71 -6.42 -3.67
N GLN A 59 3.95 -6.73 -3.28
CA GLN A 59 4.76 -5.84 -2.44
C GLN A 59 5.03 -4.50 -3.12
N ASN A 60 5.31 -4.50 -4.43
CA ASN A 60 5.50 -3.27 -5.19
C ASN A 60 4.21 -2.45 -5.28
N GLN A 61 3.07 -3.09 -5.57
CA GLN A 61 1.76 -2.40 -5.59
C GLN A 61 1.41 -1.81 -4.22
N LEU A 62 1.67 -2.55 -3.13
CA LEU A 62 1.46 -2.06 -1.77
C LEU A 62 2.33 -0.83 -1.49
N ASN A 63 3.62 -0.87 -1.86
CA ASN A 63 4.53 0.26 -1.69
C ASN A 63 4.14 1.47 -2.55
N GLN A 64 3.54 1.26 -3.72
CA GLN A 64 2.99 2.35 -4.56
C GLN A 64 1.70 2.94 -4.00
N THR A 65 0.92 2.14 -3.28
CA THR A 65 -0.35 2.58 -2.66
C THR A 65 -0.11 3.27 -1.32
N LYS A 66 1.09 3.16 -0.76
CA LYS A 66 1.52 3.88 0.43
C LYS A 66 1.67 5.36 0.11
N ALA A 67 0.68 6.14 0.53
CA ALA A 67 0.69 7.58 0.42
C ALA A 67 0.05 8.21 1.67
N PRO A 68 0.52 9.41 2.07
CA PRO A 68 -0.19 10.22 3.03
C PRO A 68 -1.52 10.66 2.43
N LYS A 69 -2.56 10.75 3.26
CA LYS A 69 -3.86 11.25 2.83
C LYS A 69 -4.39 12.18 3.91
N ILE A 70 -4.36 13.48 3.62
CA ILE A 70 -4.82 14.50 4.55
C ILE A 70 -6.30 14.77 4.32
N ILE A 71 -7.06 14.78 5.42
CA ILE A 71 -8.44 15.23 5.46
C ILE A 71 -8.61 16.25 6.58
N THR A 72 -9.59 17.15 6.43
CA THR A 72 -9.81 18.26 7.37
C THR A 72 -11.23 18.25 7.89
N ARG A 73 -11.39 18.49 9.19
CA ARG A 73 -12.68 18.81 9.82
C ARG A 73 -12.53 20.15 10.55
N LEU A 74 -12.74 21.22 9.81
CA LEU A 74 -12.54 22.58 10.28
C LEU A 74 -13.88 23.32 10.41
N GLY A 75 -14.08 23.96 11.54
CA GLY A 75 -15.07 25.00 11.75
C GLY A 75 -14.47 26.37 11.49
N VAL A 76 -15.26 27.24 10.88
CA VAL A 76 -14.85 28.59 10.52
C VAL A 76 -15.86 29.58 11.10
N THR A 77 -15.38 30.68 11.67
CA THR A 77 -16.24 31.76 12.18
C THR A 77 -15.63 33.10 11.82
N ASP A 78 -16.36 33.90 11.04
CA ASP A 78 -16.00 35.29 10.78
C ASP A 78 -16.37 36.14 12.01
N VAL A 79 -15.34 36.62 12.71
CA VAL A 79 -15.47 37.41 13.93
C VAL A 79 -15.23 38.87 13.60
N ARG A 80 -16.33 39.62 13.55
CA ARG A 80 -16.34 41.05 13.25
C ARG A 80 -16.67 41.81 14.52
N SER A 81 -15.69 41.99 15.39
CA SER A 81 -15.88 42.83 16.58
C SER A 81 -15.89 44.30 16.16
N SER A 82 -17.05 44.95 16.28
CA SER A 82 -17.18 46.39 16.06
C SER A 82 -16.45 47.17 17.17
N PRO A 83 -15.72 48.25 16.85
CA PRO A 83 -15.09 49.13 17.83
C PRO A 83 -16.06 49.74 18.86
N ALA A 84 -17.38 49.65 18.63
CA ALA A 84 -18.40 50.18 19.54
C ALA A 84 -18.50 49.43 20.89
N ALA A 85 -17.81 48.30 21.06
CA ALA A 85 -17.84 47.49 22.28
C ALA A 85 -16.67 47.78 23.25
N GLY A 86 -16.28 49.05 23.43
CA GLY A 86 -15.53 49.55 24.60
C GLY A 86 -14.18 48.90 24.98
N HIS A 87 -13.68 47.89 24.25
CA HIS A 87 -12.46 47.16 24.61
C HIS A 87 -11.30 47.55 23.67
N PRO A 88 -10.17 48.05 24.21
CA PRO A 88 -9.03 48.52 23.41
C PRO A 88 -8.36 47.45 22.53
N TRP A 89 -8.65 46.17 22.78
CA TRP A 89 -8.06 45.02 22.09
C TRP A 89 -9.06 44.22 21.24
N SER A 90 -10.33 44.64 21.17
CA SER A 90 -11.43 43.91 20.50
C SER A 90 -11.82 44.48 19.13
N GLY A 91 -10.85 44.90 18.32
CA GLY A 91 -11.12 45.73 17.13
C GLY A 91 -10.64 45.18 15.79
N ARG A 92 -10.08 43.98 15.72
CA ARG A 92 -9.56 43.44 14.46
C ARG A 92 -10.49 42.36 13.91
N ILE A 93 -10.95 42.59 12.68
CA ILE A 93 -11.77 41.65 11.93
C ILE A 93 -10.90 40.43 11.61
N ARG A 94 -11.42 39.23 11.89
CA ARG A 94 -10.66 37.99 11.73
C ARG A 94 -11.54 36.83 11.33
N LEU A 95 -10.98 35.92 10.56
CA LEU A 95 -11.53 34.60 10.38
C LEU A 95 -10.90 33.66 11.42
N TYR A 96 -11.71 33.18 12.37
CA TYR A 96 -11.28 32.15 13.30
C TYR A 96 -11.48 30.78 12.66
N VAL A 97 -10.40 30.03 12.51
CA VAL A 97 -10.39 28.67 11.95
C VAL A 97 -9.99 27.71 13.05
N ALA A 98 -10.85 26.75 13.38
CA ALA A 98 -10.58 25.77 14.42
C ALA A 98 -11.11 24.38 14.09
N GLY A 99 -10.39 23.34 14.50
CA GLY A 99 -10.79 21.95 14.28
C GLY A 99 -9.58 21.04 14.16
N GLU A 100 -9.69 20.03 13.31
CA GLU A 100 -8.70 18.96 13.23
C GLU A 100 -8.27 18.68 11.78
N VAL A 101 -6.99 18.37 11.62
CA VAL A 101 -6.39 17.92 10.37
C VAL A 101 -5.83 16.53 10.60
N TRP A 102 -6.35 15.55 9.86
CA TRP A 102 -6.08 14.14 10.04
C TRP A 102 -5.25 13.60 8.89
N ASN A 103 -4.26 12.77 9.21
CA ASN A 103 -3.63 11.91 8.22
C ASN A 103 -4.25 10.50 8.30
N VAL A 104 -5.15 10.22 7.36
CA VAL A 104 -5.79 8.91 7.18
C VAL A 104 -5.07 8.04 6.14
N GLY A 105 -3.88 8.47 5.70
CA GLY A 105 -3.00 7.69 4.84
C GLY A 105 -2.31 6.56 5.58
N THR A 106 -1.43 5.85 4.87
CA THR A 106 -0.67 4.69 5.39
C THR A 106 0.81 5.02 5.63
N THR A 107 1.19 6.29 5.49
CA THR A 107 2.52 6.82 5.79
C THR A 107 2.38 8.18 6.46
N ALA A 108 3.43 8.62 7.16
CA ALA A 108 3.47 9.97 7.72
C ALA A 108 3.42 11.02 6.59
N ALA A 109 2.66 12.08 6.83
CA ALA A 109 2.60 13.23 5.95
C ALA A 109 3.60 14.29 6.43
N LEU A 110 4.44 14.77 5.52
CA LEU A 110 5.52 15.71 5.81
C LEU A 110 5.15 17.12 5.32
N ASN A 111 5.71 18.14 5.96
CA ASN A 111 5.51 19.55 5.61
C ASN A 111 4.03 19.89 5.39
N CYS A 112 3.15 19.38 6.25
CA CYS A 112 1.73 19.64 6.14
C CYS A 112 1.46 21.11 6.46
N SER A 113 0.62 21.74 5.66
CA SER A 113 0.18 23.12 5.86
C SER A 113 -1.31 23.24 5.49
N LEU A 114 -1.96 24.29 6.01
CA LEU A 114 -3.25 24.72 5.50
C LEU A 114 -3.04 26.01 4.72
N HIS A 115 -3.31 25.96 3.42
CA HIS A 115 -3.33 27.12 2.58
C HIS A 115 -4.71 27.76 2.64
N ILE A 116 -4.78 29.01 3.08
CA ILE A 116 -6.02 29.73 3.36
C ILE A 116 -6.07 31.03 2.57
N THR A 117 -7.08 31.16 1.73
CA THR A 117 -7.32 32.36 0.90
C THR A 117 -8.67 32.96 1.26
N LEU A 118 -8.68 34.25 1.59
CA LEU A 118 -9.86 35.01 2.00
C LEU A 118 -10.27 35.97 0.89
N HIS A 119 -11.58 36.04 0.58
CA HIS A 119 -12.09 36.87 -0.51
C HIS A 119 -13.14 37.88 -0.05
N GLN A 120 -13.04 39.10 -0.59
CA GLN A 120 -14.04 40.15 -0.53
C GLN A 120 -14.51 40.48 -1.94
N ALA A 121 -15.69 39.98 -2.29
CA ALA A 121 -16.15 39.89 -3.68
C ALA A 121 -15.07 39.20 -4.55
N ASP A 122 -14.54 39.88 -5.55
CA ASP A 122 -13.56 39.34 -6.50
C ASP A 122 -12.10 39.60 -6.10
N VAL A 123 -11.85 40.22 -4.93
CA VAL A 123 -10.51 40.57 -4.46
C VAL A 123 -10.06 39.63 -3.35
N VAL A 124 -8.81 39.17 -3.41
CA VAL A 124 -8.16 38.45 -2.30
C VAL A 124 -7.86 39.45 -1.18
N ALA A 125 -8.53 39.28 -0.05
CA ALA A 125 -8.38 40.13 1.13
C ALA A 125 -7.18 39.74 1.99
N ASN A 126 -6.87 38.43 2.05
CA ASN A 126 -5.66 37.90 2.68
C ASN A 126 -5.40 36.48 2.15
N GLU A 127 -4.15 36.07 2.14
CA GLU A 127 -3.70 34.73 1.79
C GLU A 127 -2.57 34.33 2.74
N THR A 128 -2.70 33.17 3.38
CA THR A 128 -1.74 32.72 4.39
C THR A 128 -1.65 31.20 4.44
N CYS A 129 -0.50 30.71 4.90
CA CYS A 129 -0.25 29.29 5.13
C CYS A 129 -0.01 29.03 6.61
N ILE A 130 -0.74 28.05 7.16
CA ILE A 130 -0.59 27.62 8.55
C ILE A 130 0.20 26.33 8.57
N GLU A 131 1.46 26.40 9.02
CA GLU A 131 2.35 25.26 9.13
C GLU A 131 1.88 24.29 10.22
N LEU A 132 1.60 23.05 9.82
CA LEU A 132 1.27 21.94 10.71
C LEU A 132 2.48 21.02 10.92
N GLY A 133 3.48 21.05 10.04
CA GLY A 133 4.65 20.18 10.10
C GLY A 133 4.30 18.72 9.79
N THR A 134 4.90 17.76 10.50
CA THR A 134 4.62 16.34 10.27
C THR A 134 3.36 15.86 10.99
N ILE A 135 2.54 15.08 10.30
CA ILE A 135 1.39 14.35 10.87
C ILE A 135 1.60 12.85 10.64
N ALA A 136 1.82 12.11 11.71
CA ALA A 136 2.04 10.66 11.66
C ALA A 136 0.82 9.91 11.09
N GLU A 137 1.04 8.68 10.64
CA GLU A 137 -0.03 7.79 10.16
C GLU A 137 -1.13 7.62 11.23
N GLY A 138 -2.39 7.73 10.82
CA GLY A 138 -3.55 7.58 11.71
C GLY A 138 -3.66 8.65 12.81
N SER A 139 -2.85 9.71 12.73
CA SER A 139 -2.80 10.78 13.72
C SER A 139 -3.44 12.06 13.21
N TRP A 140 -3.66 13.00 14.12
CA TRP A 140 -4.24 14.30 13.80
C TRP A 140 -3.52 15.43 14.51
N LYS A 141 -3.71 16.64 13.99
CA LYS A 141 -3.33 17.89 14.66
C LYS A 141 -4.55 18.77 14.83
N VAL A 142 -4.63 19.39 16.00
CA VAL A 142 -5.63 20.41 16.29
C VAL A 142 -5.13 21.75 15.75
N VAL A 143 -6.02 22.47 15.08
CA VAL A 143 -5.78 23.83 14.58
C VAL A 143 -6.74 24.76 15.31
N ALA A 144 -6.23 25.91 15.74
CA ALA A 144 -7.01 27.01 16.30
C ALA A 144 -6.24 28.30 16.04
N VAL A 145 -6.64 29.04 15.00
CA VAL A 145 -5.89 30.20 14.51
C VAL A 145 -6.82 31.33 14.12
N ASP A 146 -6.38 32.55 14.42
CA ASP A 146 -7.00 33.79 13.98
C ASP A 146 -6.29 34.31 12.73
N ILE A 147 -7.03 34.49 11.64
CA ILE A 147 -6.54 35.08 10.40
C ILE A 147 -7.14 36.46 10.26
N TYR A 148 -6.35 37.48 10.56
CA TYR A 148 -6.78 38.87 10.50
C TYR A 148 -6.85 39.35 9.06
N TYR A 149 -7.86 40.15 8.74
CA TYR A 149 -8.00 40.78 7.42
C TYR A 149 -8.58 42.19 7.58
N GLU A 150 -8.41 43.02 6.56
CA GLU A 150 -8.93 44.39 6.54
C GLU A 150 -10.05 44.54 5.51
N GLY A 151 -10.89 45.56 5.67
CA GLY A 151 -11.96 45.90 4.72
C GLY A 151 -13.34 45.35 5.07
N SER A 152 -14.09 45.00 4.03
CA SER A 152 -15.51 44.64 4.10
C SER A 152 -15.74 43.19 4.55
N ALA A 153 -16.99 42.70 4.53
CA ALA A 153 -17.27 41.32 4.94
C ALA A 153 -16.63 40.34 3.97
N LEU A 154 -16.12 39.22 4.48
CA LEU A 154 -15.74 38.13 3.60
C LEU A 154 -16.99 37.61 2.88
N THR A 155 -16.86 37.41 1.58
CA THR A 155 -17.89 36.78 0.75
C THR A 155 -17.61 35.30 0.54
N ASN A 156 -16.33 34.92 0.61
CA ASN A 156 -15.88 33.54 0.45
C ASN A 156 -14.52 33.32 1.14
N TRP A 157 -14.21 32.06 1.45
CA TRP A 157 -12.89 31.63 1.90
C TRP A 157 -12.60 30.22 1.39
N THR A 158 -11.34 29.94 1.11
CA THR A 158 -10.88 28.62 0.68
C THR A 158 -9.82 28.14 1.65
N ILE A 159 -9.93 26.89 2.10
CA ILE A 159 -8.96 26.24 2.99
C ILE A 159 -8.60 24.91 2.34
N ILE A 160 -7.35 24.79 1.90
CA ILE A 160 -6.84 23.60 1.22
C ILE A 160 -5.74 22.98 2.08
N PRO A 161 -5.89 21.73 2.50
CA PRO A 161 -4.78 21.01 3.12
C PRO A 161 -3.73 20.65 2.07
N GLU A 162 -2.48 20.99 2.36
CA GLU A 162 -1.33 20.62 1.55
C GLU A 162 -0.40 19.73 2.38
N GLY A 163 0.28 18.79 1.73
CA GLY A 163 1.20 17.87 2.38
C GLY A 163 2.02 17.09 1.35
N SER A 164 3.22 16.70 1.76
CA SER A 164 4.15 15.90 0.96
C SER A 164 4.38 14.51 1.56
N TRP A 165 4.85 13.57 0.75
CA TRP A 165 5.25 12.21 1.15
C TRP A 165 6.76 12.10 1.37
#